data_AF-A0A3C1A7I5-F1
#
_entry.id   AF-A0A3C1A7I5-F1
#
_cell.length_a   1.000
_cell.length_b   1.000
_cell.length_c   1.000
_cell.angle_alpha   90.00
_cell.angle_beta   90.00
_cell.angle_gamma   90.00
#
_symmetry.space_group_name_H-M   'P 1'
#
loop_
_entity.id
_entity.type
_entity.pdbx_description
1 polymer ?
#
loop_
_entity_poly.entity_id
_entity_poly.type
_entity_poly.pdbx_seq_one_letter_code
_entity_poly.pdbx_strand_id
1 'polypeptide(L)'
;MFFRHLALMVVVTLIFIWLILQSLKLYTRHGQFILLADFTGKPLDELVQFADEKGLKVIITDSIYDENMPPRTIRVMDPQPNTGVKSGRKIYVTIISSAPDFVPMPDIREL
;
A
#
# COMPACT_ATOMS: atom_id res chain seq x y z
N MET A 1 35.03 47.44 -0.56
CA MET A 1 33.62 47.37 -1.02
C MET A 1 33.25 46.00 -1.60
N PHE A 2 34.03 45.44 -2.53
CA PHE A 2 33.75 44.15 -3.20
C PHE A 2 33.53 42.94 -2.26
N PHE A 3 34.40 42.70 -1.28
CA PHE A 3 34.29 41.55 -0.37
C PHE A 3 33.02 41.56 0.51
N ARG A 4 32.47 42.74 0.83
CA ARG A 4 31.19 42.84 1.57
C ARG A 4 30.02 42.34 0.73
N HIS A 5 29.98 42.70 -0.56
CA HIS A 5 28.92 42.22 -1.46
C HIS A 5 29.05 40.73 -1.77
N LEU A 6 30.29 40.24 -1.94
CA LEU A 6 30.57 38.81 -2.14
C LEU A 6 30.07 37.97 -0.95
N ALA A 7 30.44 38.36 0.28
CA ALA A 7 29.98 37.67 1.48
C ALA A 7 28.45 37.70 1.62
N LEU A 8 27.83 38.83 1.28
CA LEU A 8 26.37 38.99 1.35
C LEU A 8 25.65 38.08 0.34
N MET A 9 26.18 37.93 -0.88
CA MET A 9 25.65 36.98 -1.86
C MET A 9 25.74 35.53 -1.38
N VAL A 10 26.87 35.13 -0.77
CA VAL A 10 27.02 33.76 -0.23
C VAL A 10 26.00 33.50 0.88
N VAL A 11 25.84 34.45 1.81
CA VAL A 11 24.88 34.34 2.91
C VAL A 11 23.44 34.23 2.38
N VAL A 12 23.05 35.10 1.43
CA VAL A 12 21.71 35.05 0.82
C VAL A 12 21.48 33.72 0.10
N THR A 13 22.47 33.22 -0.62
CA THR A 13 22.37 31.93 -1.33
C THR A 13 22.19 30.77 -0.35
N LEU A 14 22.95 30.76 0.75
CA LEU A 14 22.81 29.75 1.79
C LEU A 14 21.43 29.79 2.46
N ILE A 15 20.91 30.98 2.75
CA ILE A 15 19.56 31.17 3.31
C ILE A 15 18.51 30.66 2.32
N PHE A 16 18.68 30.93 1.03
CA PHE A 16 17.74 30.50 -0.01
C PHE A 16 17.72 28.98 -0.16
N ILE A 17 18.90 28.33 -0.18
CA ILE A 17 19.02 26.87 -0.19
C ILE A 17 18.36 26.28 1.07
N TRP A 18 18.61 26.87 2.24
CA TRP A 18 18.00 26.42 3.49
C TRP A 18 16.46 26.51 3.47
N LEU A 19 15.91 27.62 2.95
CA LEU A 19 14.46 27.79 2.77
C LEU A 19 13.87 26.75 1.81
N ILE A 20 14.54 26.48 0.69
CA ILE A 20 14.10 25.46 -0.27
C ILE A 20 14.07 24.07 0.40
N LEU A 21 15.12 23.72 1.15
CA LEU A 21 15.17 22.43 1.85
C LEU A 21 14.07 22.31 2.93
N GLN A 22 13.78 23.38 3.67
CA GLN A 22 12.68 23.39 4.64
C GLN A 22 11.30 23.29 3.96
N SER A 23 11.10 24.02 2.87
CA SER A 23 9.86 23.96 2.08
C SER A 23 9.65 22.55 1.52
N LEU A 24 10.71 21.92 1.00
CA LEU A 24 10.65 20.56 0.47
C LEU A 24 10.33 19.55 1.56
N LYS A 25 10.88 19.71 2.77
CA LYS A 25 10.55 18.86 3.94
C LYS A 25 9.07 18.96 4.32
N LEU A 26 8.49 20.16 4.25
CA LEU A 26 7.06 20.39 4.52
C LEU A 26 6.17 19.79 3.43
N TYR A 27 6.54 19.98 2.16
CA TYR A 27 5.75 19.54 1.01
C TYR A 27 5.77 18.02 0.83
N THR A 28 6.88 17.36 1.15
CA THR A 28 7.03 15.91 0.92
C THR A 28 6.33 15.02 1.94
N ARG A 29 5.68 15.57 2.98
CA ARG A 29 4.99 14.80 4.05
C ARG A 29 5.80 13.55 4.44
N HIS A 30 7.07 13.76 4.74
CA HIS A 30 7.99 12.69 5.05
C HIS A 30 7.64 12.09 6.42
N GLY A 31 7.45 10.77 6.49
CA GLY A 31 7.43 10.05 7.78
C GLY A 31 6.08 9.54 8.31
N GLN A 32 4.96 9.74 7.61
CA GLN A 32 3.70 9.10 8.01
C GLN A 32 3.55 7.73 7.34
N PHE A 33 3.88 6.70 8.10
CA PHE A 33 3.67 5.30 7.73
C PHE A 33 2.56 4.72 8.59
N ILE A 34 1.73 3.89 7.97
CA ILE A 34 0.65 3.15 8.60
C ILE A 34 1.14 1.71 8.69
N LEU A 35 1.21 1.17 9.89
CA LEU A 35 1.57 -0.24 10.07
C LEU A 35 0.40 -1.10 9.63
N LEU A 36 0.62 -1.95 8.62
CA LEU A 36 -0.38 -2.92 8.19
C LEU A 36 -0.38 -4.09 9.20
N ALA A 37 -1.46 -4.22 9.98
CA ALA A 37 -1.62 -5.38 10.86
C ALA A 37 -1.82 -6.66 10.05
N ASP A 38 -1.66 -7.82 10.69
CA ASP A 38 -1.93 -9.11 10.06
C ASP A 38 -3.44 -9.40 10.03
N PHE A 39 -3.97 -9.51 8.82
CA PHE A 39 -5.35 -9.89 8.54
C PHE A 39 -5.46 -11.27 7.86
N THR A 40 -4.35 -12.01 7.79
CA THR A 40 -4.36 -13.38 7.26
C THR A 40 -5.24 -14.26 8.15
N GLY A 41 -6.17 -14.99 7.54
CA GLY A 41 -7.14 -15.82 8.28
C GLY A 41 -8.32 -15.03 8.88
N LYS A 42 -8.37 -13.70 8.69
CA LYS A 42 -9.49 -12.86 9.13
C LYS A 42 -10.51 -12.64 8.00
N PRO A 43 -11.79 -12.34 8.34
CA PRO A 43 -12.79 -11.99 7.35
C PRO A 43 -12.41 -10.70 6.63
N LEU A 44 -12.72 -10.63 5.33
CA LEU A 44 -12.44 -9.46 4.48
C LEU A 44 -12.97 -8.14 5.05
N ASP A 45 -14.13 -8.17 5.74
CA ASP A 45 -14.77 -6.96 6.28
C ASP A 45 -13.91 -6.25 7.32
N GLU A 46 -13.19 -6.99 8.17
CA GLU A 46 -12.29 -6.42 9.18
C GLU A 46 -11.16 -5.62 8.52
N LEU A 47 -10.60 -6.13 7.42
CA LEU A 47 -9.58 -5.43 6.66
C LEU A 47 -10.13 -4.20 5.96
N VAL A 48 -11.35 -4.28 5.40
CA VAL A 48 -12.00 -3.13 4.74
C VAL A 48 -12.24 -2.00 5.74
N GLN A 49 -12.75 -2.31 6.93
CA GLN A 49 -12.95 -1.32 7.99
C GLN A 49 -11.63 -0.67 8.42
N PHE A 50 -10.59 -1.49 8.67
CA PHE A 50 -9.26 -0.97 8.99
C PHE A 50 -8.69 -0.09 7.87
N ALA A 51 -8.88 -0.50 6.62
CA ALA A 51 -8.40 0.23 5.46
C ALA A 51 -9.10 1.59 5.34
N ASP A 52 -10.42 1.65 5.51
CA ASP A 52 -11.19 2.90 5.45
C ASP A 52 -10.77 3.88 6.55
N GLU A 53 -10.60 3.41 7.79
CA GLU A 53 -10.12 4.22 8.91
C GLU A 53 -8.72 4.80 8.69
N LYS A 54 -7.86 4.06 7.98
CA LYS A 54 -6.48 4.44 7.69
C LYS A 54 -6.30 5.11 6.31
N GLY A 55 -7.36 5.27 5.53
CA GLY A 55 -7.31 5.81 4.17
C GLY A 55 -6.50 4.93 3.20
N LEU A 56 -6.55 3.62 3.38
CA LEU A 56 -6.00 2.60 2.49
C LEU A 56 -7.10 2.09 1.56
N LYS A 57 -6.72 1.40 0.47
CA LYS A 57 -7.70 0.83 -0.47
C LYS A 57 -7.50 -0.67 -0.58
N VAL A 58 -8.54 -1.46 -0.33
CA VAL A 58 -8.48 -2.92 -0.52
C VAL A 58 -8.86 -3.27 -1.96
N ILE A 59 -8.10 -4.15 -2.58
CA ILE A 59 -8.36 -4.68 -3.93
C ILE A 59 -8.28 -6.21 -3.85
N ILE A 60 -9.34 -6.88 -4.27
CA ILE A 60 -9.35 -8.34 -4.40
C ILE A 60 -8.71 -8.66 -5.74
N THR A 61 -7.58 -9.36 -5.72
CA THR A 61 -6.84 -9.73 -6.94
C THR A 61 -7.25 -11.10 -7.44
N ASP A 62 -7.43 -12.04 -6.51
CA ASP A 62 -7.67 -13.43 -6.85
C ASP A 62 -8.49 -14.11 -5.75
N SER A 63 -9.05 -15.27 -6.07
CA SER A 63 -9.77 -16.11 -5.12
C SER A 63 -9.33 -17.56 -5.28
N ILE A 64 -8.90 -18.19 -4.19
CA ILE A 64 -8.46 -19.59 -4.17
C ILE A 64 -9.48 -20.40 -3.37
N TYR A 65 -9.83 -21.59 -3.85
CA TYR A 65 -10.67 -22.50 -3.08
C TYR A 65 -9.81 -23.31 -2.09
N ASP A 66 -10.20 -23.32 -0.81
CA ASP A 66 -9.61 -24.15 0.23
C ASP A 66 -10.72 -24.66 1.17
N GLU A 67 -10.85 -25.99 1.27
CA GLU A 67 -11.87 -26.64 2.10
C GLU A 67 -11.63 -26.46 3.60
N ASN A 68 -10.39 -26.15 4.00
CA ASN A 68 -10.02 -26.03 5.42
C ASN A 68 -10.25 -24.64 5.99
N MET A 69 -10.59 -23.65 5.15
CA MET A 69 -10.79 -22.27 5.57
C MET A 69 -12.19 -21.77 5.23
N PRO A 70 -12.78 -20.93 6.10
CA PRO A 70 -14.08 -20.35 5.81
C PRO A 70 -14.02 -19.43 4.58
N PRO A 71 -15.10 -19.38 3.78
CA PRO A 71 -15.16 -18.53 2.60
C PRO A 71 -15.04 -17.05 2.99
N ARG A 72 -14.56 -16.23 2.05
CA ARG A 72 -14.39 -14.76 2.23
C ARG A 72 -13.34 -14.35 3.27
N THR A 73 -12.50 -15.30 3.64
CA THR A 73 -11.32 -15.09 4.50
C THR A 73 -10.12 -14.69 3.65
N ILE A 74 -9.25 -13.84 4.18
CA ILE A 74 -8.03 -13.42 3.51
C ILE A 74 -6.97 -14.52 3.63
N ARG A 75 -6.43 -14.99 2.50
CA ARG A 75 -5.36 -16.00 2.45
C ARG A 75 -3.98 -15.40 2.24
N VAL A 76 -3.88 -14.42 1.35
CA VAL A 76 -2.62 -13.74 1.04
C VAL A 76 -2.87 -12.24 0.95
N MET A 77 -1.88 -11.45 1.36
CA MET A 77 -1.88 -10.00 1.25
C MET A 77 -0.58 -9.50 0.63
N ASP A 78 -0.69 -8.49 -0.23
CA ASP A 78 0.41 -7.69 -0.73
C ASP A 78 0.06 -6.20 -0.58
N PRO A 79 0.80 -5.40 0.20
CA PRO A 79 2.06 -5.72 0.89
C PRO A 79 1.91 -6.68 2.07
N GLN A 80 3.02 -7.32 2.45
CA GLN A 80 3.06 -8.29 3.54
C GLN A 80 2.61 -7.66 4.88
N PRO A 81 1.99 -8.47 5.78
CA PRO A 81 1.70 -8.06 7.14
C PRO A 81 2.92 -7.44 7.85
N ASN A 82 2.65 -6.57 8.81
CA ASN A 82 3.64 -5.84 9.60
C ASN A 82 4.58 -4.94 8.78
N THR A 83 4.20 -4.63 7.53
CA THR A 83 4.93 -3.66 6.69
C THR A 83 4.35 -2.26 6.87
N GLY A 84 5.23 -1.25 6.93
CA GLY A 84 4.84 0.15 6.94
C GLY A 84 4.43 0.63 5.55
N VAL A 85 3.16 0.99 5.36
CA VAL A 85 2.62 1.51 4.09
C VAL A 85 2.30 3.00 4.18
N LYS A 86 2.34 3.70 3.05
CA LYS A 86 1.88 5.10 3.00
C LYS A 86 0.36 5.16 2.89
N SER A 87 -0.23 6.28 3.33
CA SER A 87 -1.65 6.57 3.09
C SER A 87 -1.99 6.53 1.59
N GLY A 88 -3.19 6.06 1.25
CA GLY A 88 -3.63 5.87 -0.13
C GLY A 88 -3.05 4.65 -0.84
N ARG A 89 -2.29 3.79 -0.13
CA ARG A 89 -1.77 2.55 -0.71
C ARG A 89 -2.90 1.55 -0.96
N LYS A 90 -2.80 0.86 -2.10
CA LYS A 90 -3.63 -0.28 -2.46
C LYS A 90 -3.07 -1.55 -1.79
N ILE A 91 -3.92 -2.27 -1.07
CA ILE A 91 -3.66 -3.57 -0.47
C ILE A 91 -4.35 -4.60 -1.36
N TYR A 92 -3.56 -5.43 -2.01
CA TYR A 92 -4.03 -6.53 -2.82
C TYR A 92 -4.23 -7.75 -1.92
N VAL A 93 -5.39 -8.37 -2.01
CA VAL A 93 -5.72 -9.54 -1.22
C VAL A 93 -6.20 -10.67 -2.11
N THR A 94 -5.79 -11.88 -1.73
CA THR A 94 -6.35 -13.13 -2.25
C THR A 94 -7.28 -13.69 -1.19
N ILE A 95 -8.53 -13.96 -1.58
CA ILE A 95 -9.57 -14.45 -0.65
C ILE A 95 -9.87 -15.92 -0.89
N ILE A 96 -10.49 -16.57 0.10
CA ILE A 96 -11.03 -17.92 -0.06
C ILE A 96 -12.36 -17.86 -0.81
N SER A 97 -12.44 -18.51 -1.97
CA SER A 97 -13.67 -18.67 -2.75
C SER A 97 -14.63 -19.64 -2.04
N SER A 98 -15.93 -19.38 -2.17
CA SER A 98 -16.97 -20.30 -1.68
C SER A 98 -17.17 -21.53 -2.55
N ALA A 99 -16.74 -21.49 -3.81
CA ALA A 99 -16.92 -22.58 -4.77
C ALA A 99 -15.62 -22.83 -5.55
N PRO A 100 -15.34 -24.10 -5.90
CA PRO A 100 -14.24 -24.43 -6.78
C PRO A 100 -14.49 -23.91 -8.20
N ASP A 101 -13.42 -23.61 -8.93
CA ASP A 101 -13.52 -23.15 -10.31
C ASP A 101 -14.11 -24.25 -11.20
N PHE A 102 -15.13 -23.89 -11.97
CA PHE A 102 -15.69 -24.78 -12.98
C PHE A 102 -14.81 -24.75 -14.23
N VAL A 103 -14.03 -25.81 -14.45
CA VAL A 103 -13.34 -26.04 -15.73
C VAL A 103 -14.24 -26.86 -16.64
N PRO A 104 -14.70 -26.34 -17.79
CA PRO A 104 -15.47 -27.13 -18.74
C PRO A 104 -14.59 -28.26 -19.29
N MET A 105 -15.08 -29.50 -19.21
CA MET A 105 -14.39 -30.67 -19.74
C MET A 105 -14.24 -30.52 -21.26
N PRO A 106 -13.02 -30.58 -21.83
CA PRO A 106 -12.84 -30.52 -23.26
C PRO A 106 -13.51 -31.74 -23.91
N ASP A 107 -14.26 -31.49 -25.00
CA ASP A 107 -14.94 -32.53 -25.75
C ASP A 107 -13.89 -33.39 -26.48
N ILE A 108 -13.74 -34.64 -26.06
CA ILE A 108 -12.80 -35.62 -26.64
C ILE A 108 -13.35 -36.34 -27.85
N ARG A 109 -14.23 -35.71 -28.64
CA ARG A 109 -14.70 -36.25 -29.93
C ARG A 109 -13.59 -36.26 -30.97
N GLU A 110 -12.82 -37.35 -30.89
CA GLU A 110 -12.12 -38.15 -31.91
C GLU A 110 -11.30 -37.41 -32.99
N LEU A 111 -9.99 -37.65 -32.97
CA LEU A 111 -9.02 -37.45 -34.06
C LEU A 111 -9.26 -38.44 -35.20
#